data_AF-A0A967K2E3-F1
#
_entry.id   AF-A0A967K2E3-F1
#
_cell.length_a   1.000
_cell.length_b   1.000
_cell.length_c   1.000
_cell.angle_alpha   90.00
_cell.angle_beta   90.00
_cell.angle_gamma   90.00
#
_symmetry.space_group_name_H-M   'P 1'
#
loop_
_entity.id
_entity.type
_entity.pdbx_description
1 polymer ?
#
loop_
_entity_poly.entity_id
_entity_poly.type
_entity_poly.pdbx_seq_one_letter_code
_entity_poly.pdbx_strand_id
1 'polypeptide(L)'
;MHPYSVLIAAPSLDIMGGQSVQGDLLIRHLRADGVNVGFVPHNPRPPGILYYLTKVKYIRTVIVSILYIMRLVRMIPNYNIIHVFSASYRAFIISTAPAILIAKYFGKKIVLNYRSGECRDHLLRQGWIAKPIMRLADRIVVPSEYLVRELADFDLEASHVYNLVDLSQFKYKPRERFSPRIIVARNLEKLYNIHASVRA
;
A
#
# COMPACT_ATOMS: atom_id res chain seq x y z
N MET A 1 -21.00 -8.32 -16.49
CA MET A 1 -20.61 -7.95 -15.11
C MET A 1 -19.55 -8.93 -14.66
N HIS A 2 -18.41 -8.44 -14.18
CA HIS A 2 -17.40 -9.32 -13.59
C HIS A 2 -17.96 -9.95 -12.29
N PRO A 3 -17.75 -11.27 -12.05
CA PRO A 3 -18.30 -11.94 -10.87
C PRO A 3 -17.58 -11.54 -9.56
N TYR A 4 -16.52 -10.73 -9.64
CA TYR A 4 -15.66 -10.39 -8.52
C TYR A 4 -15.89 -8.96 -8.06
N SER A 5 -16.06 -8.79 -6.74
CA SER A 5 -16.01 -7.50 -6.06
C SER A 5 -14.74 -7.40 -5.20
N VAL A 6 -14.05 -6.27 -5.32
CA VAL A 6 -12.74 -6.04 -4.67
C VAL A 6 -12.82 -4.83 -3.74
N LEU A 7 -12.44 -5.01 -2.48
CA LEU A 7 -12.23 -3.91 -1.55
C LEU A 7 -10.73 -3.60 -1.46
N ILE A 8 -10.34 -2.39 -1.86
CA ILE A 8 -8.95 -1.95 -1.77
C ILE A 8 -8.76 -1.16 -0.47
N ALA A 9 -7.90 -1.65 0.41
CA ALA A 9 -7.46 -0.94 1.61
C ALA A 9 -6.05 -0.37 1.37
N ALA A 10 -5.93 0.94 1.16
CA ALA A 10 -4.65 1.59 0.83
C ALA A 10 -4.57 3.04 1.32
N PRO A 11 -3.38 3.67 1.35
CA PRO A 11 -3.27 5.09 1.67
C PRO A 11 -4.07 5.96 0.69
N SER A 12 -4.76 6.98 1.21
CA SER A 12 -5.47 7.94 0.35
C SER A 12 -4.49 8.90 -0.34
N LEU A 13 -4.96 9.56 -1.40
CA LEU A 13 -4.22 10.62 -2.09
C LEU A 13 -3.89 11.83 -1.21
N ASP A 14 -4.50 11.94 -0.03
CA ASP A 14 -4.15 12.98 0.95
C ASP A 14 -2.71 12.84 1.46
N ILE A 15 -2.19 11.61 1.44
CA ILE A 15 -0.80 11.30 1.71
C ILE A 15 -0.17 10.96 0.38
N MET A 16 0.34 11.97 -0.32
CA MET A 16 0.97 11.79 -1.62
C MET A 16 2.24 10.92 -1.49
N GLY A 17 2.26 9.80 -2.22
CA GLY A 17 3.39 8.88 -2.26
C GLY A 17 3.16 7.74 -3.26
N GLY A 18 4.20 6.95 -3.56
CA GLY A 18 4.09 5.83 -4.51
C GLY A 18 3.03 4.79 -4.10
N GLN A 19 2.93 4.55 -2.79
CA GLN A 19 1.69 4.51 -2.01
C GLN A 19 0.33 4.72 -2.71
N SER A 20 -0.20 5.89 -2.46
CA SER A 20 -1.52 6.32 -2.88
C SER A 20 -1.67 6.39 -4.40
N VAL A 21 -0.62 6.76 -5.14
CA VAL A 21 -0.66 6.84 -6.62
C VAL A 21 -0.93 5.48 -7.26
N GLN A 22 -0.22 4.43 -6.84
CA GLN A 22 -0.45 3.09 -7.39
C GLN A 22 -1.80 2.51 -6.97
N GLY A 23 -2.27 2.82 -5.75
CA GLY A 23 -3.60 2.43 -5.30
C GLY A 23 -4.71 3.05 -6.14
N ASP A 24 -4.61 4.36 -6.40
CA ASP A 24 -5.56 5.10 -7.23
C ASP A 24 -5.54 4.63 -8.69
N LEU A 25 -4.35 4.43 -9.28
CA LEU A 25 -4.22 3.87 -10.63
C LEU A 25 -4.87 2.49 -10.72
N LEU A 26 -4.61 1.60 -9.76
CA LEU A 26 -5.21 0.26 -9.72
C LEU A 26 -6.74 0.32 -9.64
N ILE A 27 -7.29 1.18 -8.77
CA ILE A 27 -8.75 1.38 -8.64
C ILE A 27 -9.36 1.84 -9.97
N ARG A 28 -8.72 2.81 -10.65
CA ARG A 28 -9.23 3.34 -11.93
C ARG A 28 -9.26 2.28 -13.03
N HIS A 29 -8.19 1.50 -13.17
CA HIS A 29 -8.10 0.45 -14.20
C HIS A 29 -9.12 -0.67 -13.93
N LEU A 30 -9.19 -1.17 -12.69
CA LEU A 30 -10.18 -2.20 -12.34
C LEU A 30 -11.63 -1.74 -12.57
N ARG A 31 -11.94 -0.48 -12.27
CA ARG A 31 -13.27 0.09 -12.55
C ARG A 31 -13.55 0.24 -14.04
N ALA A 32 -12.55 0.65 -14.83
CA ALA A 32 -12.66 0.73 -16.29
C ALA A 32 -12.92 -0.66 -16.90
N ASP A 33 -12.36 -1.72 -16.32
CA ASP A 33 -12.61 -3.11 -16.71
C ASP A 33 -13.96 -3.66 -16.18
N GLY A 34 -14.75 -2.84 -15.49
CA GLY A 34 -16.10 -3.19 -15.01
C GLY A 34 -16.10 -4.02 -13.72
N VAL A 35 -15.02 -4.02 -12.94
CA VAL A 35 -14.94 -4.63 -11.61
C VAL A 35 -15.62 -3.72 -10.58
N ASN A 36 -16.41 -4.30 -9.68
CA ASN A 36 -16.96 -3.54 -8.55
C ASN A 36 -15.87 -3.30 -7.49
N VAL A 37 -15.33 -2.09 -7.46
CA VAL A 37 -14.21 -1.72 -6.57
C VAL A 37 -14.65 -0.76 -5.47
N GLY A 38 -14.58 -1.24 -4.23
CA GLY A 38 -14.66 -0.44 -3.02
C GLY A 38 -13.29 0.08 -2.58
N PHE A 39 -13.27 1.15 -1.79
CA PHE A 39 -12.03 1.72 -1.24
C PHE A 39 -12.16 2.06 0.24
N VAL A 40 -11.18 1.65 1.04
CA VAL A 40 -11.01 2.05 2.44
C VAL A 40 -9.64 2.72 2.59
N PRO A 41 -9.58 4.02 2.89
CA PRO A 41 -8.29 4.68 3.11
C PRO A 41 -7.68 4.23 4.44
N HIS A 42 -6.37 3.98 4.49
CA HIS A 42 -5.63 3.73 5.75
C HIS A 42 -5.68 4.92 6.72
N ASN A 43 -5.92 6.11 6.17
CA ASN A 43 -5.98 7.39 6.85
C ASN A 43 -7.37 8.04 6.64
N PRO A 44 -8.46 7.44 7.16
CA PRO A 44 -9.78 8.04 7.01
C PRO A 44 -9.82 9.43 7.62
N ARG A 45 -10.38 10.40 6.88
CA ARG A 45 -10.68 11.73 7.40
C ARG A 45 -11.82 11.64 8.43
N PRO A 46 -11.61 12.07 9.68
CA PRO A 46 -12.68 12.13 10.68
C PRO A 46 -13.70 13.21 10.33
N PRO A 47 -15.01 12.97 10.55
CA PRO A 47 -16.04 13.96 10.31
C PRO A 47 -16.15 14.99 11.44
N GLY A 48 -16.55 16.22 11.12
CA GLY A 48 -17.00 17.23 12.09
C GLY A 48 -15.99 17.54 13.19
N ILE A 49 -16.46 17.57 14.45
CA ILE A 49 -15.65 17.97 15.62
C ILE A 49 -14.41 17.06 15.81
N LEU A 50 -14.50 15.79 15.42
CA LEU A 50 -13.40 14.81 15.52
C LEU A 50 -12.18 15.23 14.70
N TYR A 51 -12.38 15.98 13.61
CA TYR A 51 -11.28 16.51 12.81
C TYR A 51 -10.36 17.41 13.65
N TYR A 52 -10.92 18.28 14.49
CA TYR A 52 -10.13 19.19 15.33
C TYR A 52 -9.32 18.44 16.40
N LEU A 53 -9.87 17.33 16.92
CA LEU A 53 -9.17 16.47 17.88
C LEU A 53 -7.94 15.78 17.28
N THR A 54 -7.86 15.68 15.94
CA THR A 54 -6.69 15.12 15.26
C THR A 54 -5.50 16.06 15.12
N LYS A 55 -5.57 17.27 15.69
CA LYS A 55 -4.40 18.17 15.79
C LYS A 55 -3.33 17.61 16.73
N VAL A 56 -3.70 16.76 17.69
CA VAL A 56 -2.76 16.12 18.62
C VAL A 56 -2.34 14.75 18.07
N LYS A 57 -1.02 14.52 17.96
CA LYS A 57 -0.45 13.35 17.27
C LYS A 57 -1.00 11.99 17.73
N TYR A 58 -1.09 11.75 19.04
CA TYR A 58 -1.54 10.46 19.58
C TYR A 58 -3.06 10.27 19.48
N ILE A 59 -3.82 11.32 19.81
CA ILE A 59 -5.29 11.33 19.69
C ILE A 59 -5.70 11.07 18.24
N ARG A 60 -5.01 11.72 17.28
CA ARG A 60 -5.18 11.47 15.85
C ARG A 60 -5.05 9.99 15.51
N THR A 61 -3.96 9.34 15.93
CA THR A 61 -3.73 7.93 15.60
C THR A 61 -4.85 7.05 16.13
N VAL A 62 -5.31 7.28 17.36
CA VAL A 62 -6.40 6.50 17.96
C VAL A 62 -7.71 6.70 17.21
N ILE A 63 -8.12 7.95 16.98
CA ILE A 63 -9.37 8.27 16.27
C ILE A 63 -9.35 7.70 14.85
N VAL A 64 -8.26 7.93 14.11
CA VAL A 64 -8.11 7.45 12.73
C VAL A 64 -8.12 5.91 12.68
N SER A 65 -7.47 5.24 13.63
CA SER A 65 -7.46 3.76 13.68
C SER A 65 -8.84 3.20 14.00
N ILE A 66 -9.58 3.79 14.95
CA ILE A 66 -10.95 3.36 15.28
C ILE A 66 -11.85 3.52 14.05
N LEU A 67 -11.82 4.70 13.41
CA LEU A 67 -12.62 4.96 12.20
C LEU A 67 -12.25 4.01 11.06
N TYR A 68 -10.97 3.69 10.90
CA TYR A 68 -10.49 2.74 9.90
C TYR A 68 -11.05 1.35 10.16
N ILE A 69 -10.93 0.84 11.39
CA ILE A 69 -11.47 -0.46 11.81
C ILE A 69 -12.99 -0.51 11.61
N MET A 70 -13.73 0.52 12.02
CA MET A 70 -15.17 0.58 11.82
C MET A 70 -15.56 0.50 10.34
N ARG A 71 -14.83 1.21 9.46
CA ARG A 71 -15.04 1.13 8.01
C ARG A 71 -14.72 -0.25 7.46
N LEU A 72 -13.64 -0.87 7.90
CA LEU A 72 -13.28 -2.24 7.50
C LEU A 72 -14.40 -3.22 7.87
N VAL A 73 -14.83 -3.25 9.14
CA VAL A 73 -15.89 -4.16 9.61
C VAL A 73 -17.20 -3.95 8.84
N ARG A 74 -17.55 -2.69 8.51
CA ARG A 74 -18.75 -2.38 7.73
C ARG A 74 -18.63 -2.79 6.27
N MET A 75 -17.48 -2.58 5.64
CA MET A 75 -17.33 -2.74 4.19
C MET A 75 -16.93 -4.16 3.78
N ILE A 76 -15.98 -4.79 4.48
CA ILE A 76 -15.43 -6.12 4.15
C ILE A 76 -16.51 -7.17 3.83
N PRO A 77 -17.61 -7.30 4.59
CA PRO A 77 -18.63 -8.31 4.32
C PRO A 77 -19.25 -8.21 2.91
N ASN A 78 -19.28 -7.02 2.31
CA ASN A 78 -19.91 -6.75 1.02
C ASN A 78 -19.02 -7.04 -0.20
N TYR A 79 -17.77 -7.45 0.03
CA TYR A 79 -16.81 -7.74 -1.04
C TYR A 79 -16.31 -9.17 -0.98
N ASN A 80 -15.82 -9.71 -2.10
CA ASN A 80 -15.30 -11.08 -2.19
C ASN A 80 -13.79 -11.12 -1.90
N ILE A 81 -13.05 -10.16 -2.46
CA ILE A 81 -11.59 -10.07 -2.36
C ILE A 81 -11.23 -8.77 -1.64
N ILE A 82 -10.37 -8.88 -0.63
CA ILE A 82 -9.82 -7.73 0.10
C ILE A 82 -8.35 -7.58 -0.29
N HIS A 83 -8.04 -6.50 -1.00
CA HIS A 83 -6.70 -6.18 -1.47
C HIS A 83 -6.09 -5.12 -0.55
N VAL A 84 -5.14 -5.54 0.28
CA VAL A 84 -4.56 -4.71 1.35
C VAL A 84 -3.17 -4.24 0.94
N PHE A 85 -2.99 -2.93 0.79
CA PHE A 85 -1.68 -2.33 0.62
C PHE A 85 -0.94 -2.26 1.96
N SER A 86 0.33 -2.61 1.94
CA SER A 86 1.14 -2.70 3.15
C SER A 86 2.46 -1.97 3.05
N ALA A 87 2.84 -1.39 4.18
CA ALA A 87 4.13 -0.76 4.44
C ALA A 87 4.76 -1.43 5.68
N SER A 88 6.05 -1.16 5.95
CA SER A 88 6.75 -1.74 7.09
C SER A 88 6.34 -1.11 8.44
N TYR A 89 6.75 -1.80 9.50
CA TYR A 89 6.76 -1.35 10.89
C TYR A 89 5.38 -1.01 11.48
N ARG A 90 5.27 0.16 12.12
CA ARG A 90 4.04 0.60 12.79
C ARG A 90 2.87 0.69 11.82
N ALA A 91 3.12 1.04 10.56
CA ALA A 91 2.07 1.09 9.55
C ALA A 91 1.48 -0.31 9.30
N PHE A 92 2.31 -1.36 9.29
CA PHE A 92 1.84 -2.74 9.20
C PHE A 92 0.84 -3.07 10.30
N ILE A 93 1.21 -2.78 11.56
CA ILE A 93 0.38 -3.12 12.73
C ILE A 93 -0.91 -2.28 12.78
N ILE A 94 -0.84 -1.00 12.44
CA ILE A 94 -1.99 -0.08 12.55
C ILE A 94 -2.96 -0.24 11.38
N SER A 95 -2.47 -0.50 10.17
CA SER A 95 -3.30 -0.50 8.95
C SER A 95 -3.45 -1.87 8.29
N THR A 96 -2.36 -2.62 8.12
CA THR A 96 -2.37 -3.90 7.41
C THR A 96 -2.97 -5.02 8.25
N ALA A 97 -2.50 -5.16 9.50
CA ALA A 97 -2.92 -6.24 10.38
C ALA A 97 -4.45 -6.25 10.64
N PRO A 98 -5.10 -5.12 10.97
CA PRO A 98 -6.55 -5.12 11.19
C PRO A 98 -7.32 -5.52 9.92
N ALA A 99 -6.91 -5.06 8.75
CA ALA A 99 -7.56 -5.41 7.49
C ALA A 99 -7.50 -6.91 7.21
N ILE A 100 -6.32 -7.53 7.40
CA ILE A 100 -6.13 -8.98 7.20
C ILE A 100 -6.96 -9.77 8.22
N LEU A 101 -6.88 -9.42 9.51
CA LEU A 101 -7.57 -10.16 10.57
C LEU A 101 -9.09 -10.09 10.42
N ILE A 102 -9.63 -8.91 10.12
CA ILE A 102 -11.08 -8.73 9.91
C ILE A 102 -11.51 -9.44 8.62
N ALA A 103 -10.74 -9.34 7.53
CA ALA A 103 -11.04 -10.06 6.30
C ALA A 103 -11.06 -11.59 6.51
N LYS A 104 -10.10 -12.10 7.29
CA LYS A 104 -10.02 -13.52 7.62
C LYS A 104 -11.19 -13.97 8.48
N TYR A 105 -11.59 -13.15 9.47
CA TYR A 105 -12.76 -13.39 10.31
C TYR A 105 -14.05 -13.51 9.46
N PHE A 106 -14.22 -12.67 8.45
CA PHE A 106 -15.34 -12.75 7.50
C PHE A 106 -15.15 -13.78 6.36
N GLY A 107 -14.11 -14.62 6.42
CA GLY A 107 -13.85 -15.67 5.42
C GLY A 107 -13.55 -15.14 4.02
N LYS A 108 -13.06 -13.90 3.89
CA LYS A 108 -12.78 -13.27 2.59
C LYS A 108 -11.44 -13.72 2.02
N LYS A 109 -11.30 -13.65 0.70
CA LYS A 109 -10.02 -13.84 0.02
C LYS A 109 -9.15 -12.60 0.19
N ILE A 110 -7.89 -12.79 0.53
CA ILE A 110 -6.98 -11.71 0.92
C ILE A 110 -5.79 -11.67 -0.04
N VAL A 111 -5.59 -10.51 -0.66
CA VAL A 111 -4.38 -10.19 -1.43
C VAL A 111 -3.59 -9.14 -0.66
N LEU A 112 -2.45 -9.52 -0.11
CA LEU A 112 -1.54 -8.61 0.56
C LEU A 112 -0.57 -8.02 -0.45
N ASN A 113 -0.66 -6.72 -0.72
CA ASN A 113 0.26 -6.00 -1.59
C ASN A 113 1.33 -5.29 -0.76
N TYR A 114 2.48 -5.95 -0.59
CA TYR A 114 3.58 -5.48 0.25
C TYR A 114 4.56 -4.62 -0.56
N ARG A 115 4.81 -3.38 -0.12
CA ARG A 115 5.53 -2.39 -0.94
C ARG A 115 6.65 -1.64 -0.24
N SER A 116 7.08 -2.10 0.93
CA SER A 116 8.16 -1.43 1.66
C SER A 116 9.53 -1.91 1.19
N GLY A 117 10.47 -0.99 0.99
CA GLY A 117 11.87 -1.32 0.72
C GLY A 117 12.63 -1.86 1.95
N GLU A 118 12.09 -1.62 3.16
CA GLU A 118 12.68 -2.04 4.43
C GLU A 118 12.16 -3.41 4.88
N CYS A 119 12.00 -4.35 3.93
CA CYS A 119 11.39 -5.66 4.16
C CYS A 119 12.20 -6.49 5.17
N ARG A 120 13.50 -6.72 4.91
CA ARG A 120 14.40 -7.46 5.81
C ARG A 120 14.35 -6.93 7.23
N ASP A 121 14.63 -5.64 7.41
CA ASP A 121 14.78 -5.06 8.75
C ASP A 121 13.44 -5.11 9.49
N HIS A 122 12.32 -4.89 8.80
CA HIS A 122 11.00 -5.07 9.38
C HIS A 122 10.76 -6.49 9.88
N LEU A 123 11.06 -7.52 9.07
CA LEU A 123 10.83 -8.91 9.44
C LEU A 123 11.85 -9.43 10.47
N LEU A 124 13.07 -8.90 10.49
CA LEU A 124 14.02 -9.20 11.56
C LEU A 124 13.56 -8.64 12.92
N ARG A 125 13.04 -7.40 12.94
CA ARG A 125 12.63 -6.75 14.20
C ARG A 125 11.24 -7.15 14.69
N GLN A 126 10.30 -7.34 13.76
CA GLN A 126 8.87 -7.51 14.05
C GLN A 126 8.26 -8.74 13.39
N GLY A 127 9.07 -9.63 12.81
CA GLY A 127 8.59 -10.81 12.09
C GLY A 127 7.81 -11.79 12.97
N TRP A 128 8.00 -11.78 14.28
CA TRP A 128 7.22 -12.60 15.19
C TRP A 128 5.72 -12.21 15.21
N ILE A 129 5.39 -10.94 14.93
CA ILE A 129 3.99 -10.50 14.70
C ILE A 129 3.66 -10.49 13.21
N ALA A 130 4.56 -9.97 12.38
CA ALA A 130 4.27 -9.72 10.98
C ALA A 130 4.08 -11.02 10.19
N LYS A 131 4.99 -12.02 10.35
CA LYS A 131 4.95 -13.25 9.55
C LYS A 131 3.66 -14.05 9.77
N PRO A 132 3.19 -14.32 11.00
CA PRO A 132 1.92 -15.02 11.21
C PRO A 132 0.74 -14.32 10.53
N ILE A 133 0.69 -12.99 10.59
CA ILE A 133 -0.39 -12.20 9.98
C ILE A 133 -0.28 -12.23 8.46
N MET A 134 0.92 -12.08 7.90
CA MET A 134 1.15 -12.15 6.44
C MET A 134 0.73 -13.51 5.88
N ARG A 135 0.97 -14.61 6.62
CA ARG A 135 0.56 -15.97 6.23
C ARG A 135 -0.96 -16.18 6.20
N LEU A 136 -1.76 -15.29 6.80
CA LEU A 136 -3.21 -15.36 6.69
C LEU A 136 -3.71 -14.90 5.31
N ALA A 137 -2.87 -14.18 4.55
CA ALA A 137 -3.21 -13.76 3.19
C ALA A 137 -3.20 -14.97 2.24
N ASP A 138 -4.19 -15.06 1.35
CA ASP A 138 -4.22 -16.10 0.32
C ASP A 138 -3.12 -15.89 -0.73
N ARG A 139 -2.74 -14.63 -0.99
CA ARG A 139 -1.64 -14.26 -1.89
C ARG A 139 -0.90 -13.04 -1.36
N ILE A 140 0.43 -13.08 -1.44
CA ILE A 140 1.30 -11.92 -1.21
C ILE A 140 1.83 -11.46 -2.58
N VAL A 141 1.60 -10.20 -2.90
CA VAL A 141 2.09 -9.56 -4.13
C VAL A 141 3.03 -8.42 -3.80
N VAL A 142 4.09 -8.27 -4.58
CA VAL A 142 5.14 -7.25 -4.38
C VAL A 142 5.49 -6.55 -5.69
N PRO A 143 6.02 -5.31 -5.68
CA PRO A 143 6.30 -4.56 -6.91
C PRO A 143 7.55 -4.99 -7.68
N SER A 144 8.38 -5.90 -7.13
CA SER A 144 9.64 -6.29 -7.74
C SER A 144 10.11 -7.68 -7.29
N GLU A 145 10.95 -8.31 -8.11
CA GLU A 145 11.61 -9.58 -7.76
C GLU A 145 12.52 -9.48 -6.55
N TYR A 146 13.13 -8.32 -6.31
CA TYR A 146 13.94 -8.08 -5.11
C TYR A 146 13.13 -8.39 -3.83
N LEU A 147 11.89 -7.90 -3.76
CA LEU A 147 11.04 -8.15 -2.60
C LEU A 147 10.53 -9.60 -2.53
N VAL A 148 10.43 -10.30 -3.66
CA VAL A 148 10.14 -11.74 -3.66
C VAL A 148 11.25 -12.50 -2.94
N ARG A 149 12.52 -12.23 -3.28
CA ARG A 149 13.69 -12.86 -2.65
C ARG A 149 13.77 -12.52 -1.16
N GLU A 150 13.59 -11.25 -0.83
CA GLU A 150 13.59 -10.78 0.56
C GLU A 150 12.51 -11.44 1.42
N LEU A 151 11.32 -11.72 0.88
CA LEU A 151 10.27 -12.44 1.60
C LEU A 151 10.53 -13.95 1.69
N ALA A 152 11.14 -14.53 0.65
CA ALA A 152 11.48 -15.94 0.62
C ALA A 152 12.44 -16.34 1.76
N ASP A 153 13.38 -15.46 2.13
CA ASP A 153 14.28 -15.64 3.29
C ASP A 153 13.54 -15.81 4.63
N PHE A 154 12.24 -15.50 4.68
CA PHE A 154 11.38 -15.62 5.88
C PHE A 154 10.25 -16.63 5.71
N ASP A 155 10.33 -17.53 4.72
CA ASP A 155 9.30 -18.51 4.37
C ASP A 155 7.95 -17.86 4.06
N LEU A 156 7.98 -16.75 3.31
CA LEU A 156 6.81 -16.05 2.82
C LEU A 156 6.82 -16.10 1.29
N GLU A 157 5.95 -16.91 0.71
CA GLU A 157 5.80 -17.01 -0.75
C GLU A 157 5.10 -15.75 -1.28
N ALA A 158 5.74 -15.09 -2.24
CA ALA A 158 5.20 -13.91 -2.89
C ALA A 158 5.41 -13.96 -4.41
N SER A 159 4.49 -13.34 -5.15
CA SER A 159 4.61 -13.12 -6.59
C SER A 159 4.82 -11.63 -6.89
N HIS A 160 5.63 -11.31 -7.89
CA HIS A 160 5.81 -9.91 -8.28
C HIS A 160 4.73 -9.46 -9.28
N VAL A 161 4.26 -8.22 -9.12
CA VAL A 161 3.44 -7.49 -10.08
C VAL A 161 3.99 -6.09 -10.17
N TYR A 162 4.58 -5.72 -11.31
CA TYR A 162 5.23 -4.43 -11.47
C TYR A 162 4.24 -3.27 -11.29
N ASN A 163 4.75 -2.15 -10.78
CA ASN A 163 3.97 -0.92 -10.66
C ASN A 163 3.47 -0.46 -12.03
N LEU A 164 2.24 0.06 -12.05
CA LEU A 164 1.62 0.63 -13.24
C LEU A 164 2.27 1.99 -13.54
N VAL A 165 2.49 2.26 -14.83
CA VAL A 165 2.91 3.57 -15.33
C VAL A 165 1.87 4.00 -16.35
N ASP A 166 1.24 5.15 -16.10
CA ASP A 166 0.32 5.75 -17.03
C ASP A 166 1.11 6.44 -18.16
N LEU A 167 1.26 5.73 -19.28
CA LEU A 167 2.01 6.20 -20.44
C LEU A 167 1.39 7.45 -21.08
N SER A 168 0.10 7.72 -20.87
CA SER A 168 -0.56 8.92 -21.41
C SER A 168 0.01 10.22 -20.83
N GLN A 169 0.63 10.16 -19.65
CA GLN A 169 1.29 11.30 -19.00
C GLN A 169 2.66 11.63 -19.61
N PHE A 170 3.23 10.71 -20.40
CA PHE A 170 4.57 10.85 -20.94
C PHE A 170 4.52 11.07 -22.46
N LYS A 171 5.00 12.24 -22.90
CA LYS A 171 5.21 12.52 -24.33
C LYS A 171 6.65 12.21 -24.68
N TYR A 172 6.85 11.23 -25.55
CA TYR A 172 8.17 10.94 -26.10
C TYR A 172 8.66 12.15 -26.92
N LYS A 173 9.90 12.57 -26.68
CA LYS A 173 10.57 13.64 -27.44
C LYS A 173 11.91 13.11 -27.97
N PRO A 174 12.10 13.00 -29.30
CA PRO A 174 13.39 12.60 -29.85
C PRO A 174 14.46 13.65 -29.51
N ARG A 175 15.70 13.20 -29.26
CA ARG A 175 16.84 14.07 -28.97
C ARG A 175 17.80 14.03 -30.16
N GLU A 176 17.97 15.16 -30.84
CA GLU A 176 18.84 15.29 -32.01
C GLU A 176 20.30 15.57 -31.65
N ARG A 177 20.54 16.15 -30.46
CA ARG A 177 21.89 16.46 -29.95
C ARG A 177 22.05 15.88 -28.55
N PHE A 178 23.23 15.32 -28.28
CA PHE A 178 23.57 14.83 -26.95
C PHE A 178 23.90 16.01 -26.03
N SER A 179 22.97 16.34 -25.13
CA SER A 179 23.16 17.33 -24.06
C SER A 179 22.62 16.73 -22.75
N PRO A 180 23.48 16.04 -21.97
CA PRO A 180 23.04 15.32 -20.79
C PRO A 180 22.62 16.30 -19.69
N ARG A 181 21.42 16.10 -19.16
CA ARG A 181 20.94 16.73 -17.93
C ARG A 181 20.60 15.63 -16.96
N ILE A 182 21.19 15.67 -15.77
CA ILE A 182 20.92 14.70 -14.70
C ILE A 182 19.81 15.29 -13.83
N ILE A 183 18.73 14.52 -13.67
CA ILE A 183 17.58 14.90 -12.83
C ILE A 183 17.38 13.80 -11.79
N VAL A 184 17.33 14.19 -10.52
CA VAL A 184 17.06 13.29 -9.39
C VAL A 184 15.75 13.71 -8.74
N ALA A 185 14.66 13.01 -9.07
CA ALA A 185 13.33 13.28 -8.52
C ALA A 185 12.96 12.23 -7.46
N ARG A 186 13.39 12.46 -6.22
CA ARG A 186 13.15 11.57 -5.07
C ARG A 186 12.85 12.39 -3.81
N ASN A 187 12.20 11.75 -2.83
CA ASN A 187 12.03 12.35 -1.51
C ASN A 187 13.40 12.52 -0.83
N LEU A 188 13.52 13.54 0.02
CA LEU A 188 14.73 13.81 0.80
C LEU A 188 14.80 12.95 2.07
N GLU A 189 14.76 11.63 1.88
CA GLU A 189 14.85 10.65 2.97
C GLU A 189 16.18 9.91 2.91
N LYS A 190 16.71 9.52 4.09
CA LYS A 190 18.01 8.85 4.22
C LYS A 190 18.12 7.60 3.34
N LEU A 191 17.03 6.84 3.21
CA LEU A 191 16.95 5.62 2.39
C LEU A 191 17.32 5.88 0.92
N TYR A 192 17.00 7.06 0.38
CA TYR A 192 17.26 7.37 -1.03
C TYR A 192 18.68 7.86 -1.30
N ASN A 193 19.49 8.07 -0.26
CA ASN A 193 20.92 8.42 -0.36
C ASN A 193 21.21 9.52 -1.40
N ILE A 194 20.47 10.63 -1.35
CA ILE A 194 20.60 11.75 -2.31
C ILE A 194 22.04 12.30 -2.33
N HIS A 195 22.77 12.20 -1.23
CA HIS A 195 24.19 12.56 -1.16
C HIS A 195 25.06 11.82 -2.17
N ALA A 196 24.76 10.55 -2.47
CA ALA A 196 25.50 9.82 -3.50
C ALA A 196 25.29 10.44 -4.89
N SER A 197 24.08 10.91 -5.20
CA SER A 197 23.76 11.53 -6.48
C SER A 197 24.36 12.94 -6.65
N VAL A 198 24.58 13.66 -5.55
CA VAL A 198 25.23 14.98 -5.58
C VAL A 198 26.75 14.89 -5.73
N ARG A 199 27.36 13.80 -5.23
CA ARG A 199 28.81 13.57 -5.33
C ARG A 199 29.27 13.01 -6.69
N ALA A 200 28.37 12.33 -7.40
CA ALA A 200 28.63 11.70 -8.69
C ALA A 200 28.69 12.73 -9.83
#